data_AF-Q2A711-F1
#
_entry.id   AF-Q2A711-F1
#
_cell.length_a   1.000
_cell.length_b   1.000
_cell.length_c   1.000
_cell.angle_alpha   90.00
_cell.angle_beta   90.00
_cell.angle_gamma   90.00
#
_symmetry.space_group_name_H-M   'P 1'
#
loop_
_entity.id
_entity.type
_entity.pdbx_description
1 polymer ?
#
loop_
_entity_poly.entity_id
_entity_poly.type
_entity_poly.pdbx_seq_one_letter_code
_entity_poly.pdbx_strand_id
1 'polypeptide(L)'
;MSQRRNLPPSSNVASSSKATVASSADSPVPDSPIPVFTTVQDYRAWRHQATKHGKSVGFVATMGALHQGHLKLVEASLEENDFTVISIFVNPAQFAPTEDLASYPRTLDSDIQKLATVTNTISSGTQRKVDIIFAPSVREMYPNGLTQVVSDQIGAFVEVKGLSHQMEGGSRPTFFRGVATVVTKLFHIIQPDRTYFGQKDIQQTVVLRRLVSDLVFSHPPSAEHLRVIATGRDPNDNLALSSRNAYLTPDSRQVAPVLYRALKTGQDVWGQPQWTDSNKEERIRKTLESAKAVVWEQAEKCKHDGKDVNLKLDYISLNHPKTLENLEQTLKEKGPEAVDMGEGAVLSGAALISQGKDGKLTRLIDNLLLGFKL
;
A
#
# COMPACT_ATOMS: atom_id res chain seq x y z
N MET A 1 10.91 73.73 -24.93
CA MET A 1 11.02 74.15 -23.52
C MET A 1 10.18 73.21 -22.67
N SER A 2 10.79 72.54 -21.67
CA SER A 2 10.17 71.97 -20.45
C SER A 2 9.08 70.89 -20.65
N GLN A 3 9.11 69.69 -20.09
CA GLN A 3 9.72 69.24 -18.84
C GLN A 3 9.69 67.69 -18.83
N ARG A 4 10.85 67.04 -18.62
CA ARG A 4 10.91 65.62 -18.25
C ARG A 4 10.55 65.51 -16.76
N ARG A 5 9.62 64.63 -16.39
CA ARG A 5 9.43 64.19 -15.00
C ARG A 5 9.84 62.72 -14.88
N ASN A 6 10.79 62.49 -13.98
CA ASN A 6 11.30 61.21 -13.54
C ASN A 6 10.19 60.39 -12.88
N LEU A 7 10.10 59.11 -13.24
CA LEU A 7 9.40 58.08 -12.45
C LEU A 7 10.47 57.29 -11.66
N PRO A 8 10.26 57.00 -10.36
CA PRO A 8 11.21 56.24 -9.56
C PRO A 8 11.08 54.73 -9.81
N PRO A 9 12.11 53.91 -9.50
CA PRO A 9 12.00 52.46 -9.58
C PRO A 9 11.26 51.95 -8.34
N SER A 10 10.13 51.28 -8.53
CA SER A 10 9.47 50.54 -7.45
C SER A 10 10.14 49.19 -7.25
N SER A 11 11.11 49.13 -6.34
CA SER A 11 11.59 47.90 -5.74
C SER A 11 10.55 47.39 -4.72
N ASN A 12 9.77 46.38 -5.08
CA ASN A 12 9.02 45.57 -4.10
C ASN A 12 9.45 44.12 -4.26
N VAL A 13 10.46 43.75 -3.47
CA VAL A 13 10.75 42.37 -3.12
C VAL A 13 9.60 41.93 -2.21
N ALA A 14 8.62 41.24 -2.77
CA ALA A 14 7.57 40.60 -2.00
C ALA A 14 8.19 39.47 -1.18
N SER A 15 8.41 39.73 0.11
CA SER A 15 8.71 38.69 1.09
C SER A 15 7.55 37.70 1.12
N SER A 16 7.81 36.44 0.76
CA SER A 16 6.85 35.35 0.83
C SER A 16 6.46 35.11 2.30
N SER A 17 5.29 35.62 2.69
CA SER A 17 4.66 35.22 3.94
C SER A 17 4.28 33.74 3.82
N LYS A 18 5.00 32.87 4.54
CA LYS A 18 4.53 31.52 4.82
C LYS A 18 3.14 31.65 5.44
N ALA A 19 2.13 31.05 4.79
CA ALA A 19 0.83 30.88 5.38
C ALA A 19 1.00 30.12 6.70
N THR A 20 0.91 30.84 7.81
CA THR A 20 0.85 30.26 9.15
C THR A 20 -0.49 29.53 9.25
N VAL A 21 -0.44 28.22 9.03
CA VAL A 21 -1.53 27.31 9.37
C VAL A 21 -1.73 27.47 10.88
N ALA A 22 -2.88 28.01 11.28
CA ALA A 22 -3.26 28.09 12.69
C ALA A 22 -3.14 26.69 13.29
N SER A 23 -2.39 26.54 14.38
CA SER A 23 -2.42 25.32 15.18
C SER A 23 -3.86 25.10 15.60
N SER A 24 -4.48 24.02 15.12
CA SER A 24 -5.87 23.72 15.42
C SER A 24 -6.01 23.47 16.91
N ALA A 25 -6.73 24.35 17.60
CA ALA A 25 -7.19 24.13 18.97
C ALA A 25 -8.06 22.85 19.10
N ASP A 26 -8.44 22.23 17.97
CA ASP A 26 -9.23 21.01 17.84
C ASP A 26 -8.42 19.78 17.36
N SER A 27 -7.09 19.80 17.42
CA SER A 27 -6.29 18.58 17.17
C SER A 27 -6.59 17.55 18.27
N PRO A 28 -6.95 16.28 17.94
CA PRO A 28 -7.18 15.23 18.94
C PRO A 28 -5.91 14.89 19.74
N VAL A 29 -4.75 15.27 19.20
CA VAL A 29 -3.44 15.19 19.86
C VAL A 29 -2.96 16.63 20.08
N PRO A 30 -3.08 17.17 21.30
CA PRO A 30 -2.52 18.47 21.65
C PRO A 30 -1.02 18.52 21.31
N ASP A 31 -0.54 19.67 20.84
CA ASP A 31 0.88 19.92 20.56
C ASP A 31 1.55 19.00 19.51
N SER A 32 0.76 18.34 18.65
CA SER A 32 1.30 17.53 17.55
C SER A 32 2.23 18.36 16.64
N PRO A 33 3.45 17.88 16.30
CA PRO A 33 4.38 18.58 15.40
C PRO A 33 3.88 18.66 13.95
N ILE A 34 2.84 17.88 13.62
CA ILE A 34 2.16 17.86 12.32
C ILE A 34 0.67 18.11 12.58
N PRO A 35 0.01 19.07 11.89
CA PRO A 35 -1.43 19.26 12.02
C PRO A 35 -2.22 17.97 11.76
N VAL A 36 -3.19 17.68 12.64
CA VAL A 36 -4.04 16.49 12.56
C VAL A 36 -5.49 16.93 12.36
N PHE A 37 -6.10 16.55 11.23
CA PHE A 37 -7.52 16.75 10.97
C PHE A 37 -8.30 15.45 11.16
N THR A 38 -9.41 15.53 11.90
CA THR A 38 -10.29 14.38 12.19
C THR A 38 -11.61 14.44 11.43
N THR A 39 -11.94 15.59 10.82
CA THR A 39 -13.17 15.79 10.05
C THR A 39 -12.85 16.07 8.58
N VAL A 40 -13.74 15.64 7.69
CA VAL A 40 -13.69 15.92 6.25
C VAL A 40 -13.82 17.41 5.99
N GLN A 41 -14.60 18.11 6.81
CA GLN A 41 -14.81 19.55 6.69
C GLN A 41 -13.50 20.32 6.89
N ASP A 42 -12.77 20.07 7.97
CA ASP A 42 -11.53 20.78 8.29
C ASP A 42 -10.44 20.50 7.26
N TYR A 43 -10.31 19.22 6.86
CA TYR A 43 -9.37 18.85 5.81
C TYR A 43 -9.69 19.56 4.48
N ARG A 44 -10.96 19.63 4.08
CA ARG A 44 -11.36 20.29 2.82
C ARG A 44 -11.16 21.80 2.87
N ALA A 45 -11.39 22.42 4.03
CA ALA A 45 -11.10 23.84 4.22
C ALA A 45 -9.61 24.14 4.01
N TRP A 46 -8.72 23.31 4.58
CA TRP A 46 -7.28 23.40 4.33
C TRP A 46 -6.93 23.12 2.85
N ARG A 47 -7.46 22.03 2.27
CA ARG A 47 -7.18 21.62 0.89
C ARG A 47 -7.52 22.73 -0.10
N HIS A 48 -8.68 23.37 0.07
CA HIS A 48 -9.11 24.48 -0.78
C HIS A 48 -8.13 25.66 -0.73
N GLN A 49 -7.53 25.95 0.44
CA GLN A 49 -6.50 26.98 0.56
C GLN A 49 -5.20 26.54 -0.11
N ALA A 50 -4.78 25.28 0.09
CA ALA A 50 -3.56 24.73 -0.50
C ALA A 50 -3.58 24.75 -2.04
N THR A 51 -4.74 24.50 -2.66
CA THR A 51 -4.88 24.47 -4.13
C THR A 51 -4.97 25.82 -4.80
N LYS A 52 -5.21 26.92 -4.07
CA LYS A 52 -5.29 28.28 -4.64
C LYS A 52 -4.02 28.69 -5.42
N HIS A 53 -2.90 28.01 -5.16
CA HIS A 53 -1.61 28.30 -5.77
C HIS A 53 -1.14 27.21 -6.75
N GLY A 54 -2.02 26.30 -7.20
CA GLY A 54 -1.66 25.23 -8.13
C GLY A 54 -0.62 24.25 -7.55
N LYS A 55 -0.55 24.15 -6.22
CA LYS A 55 0.40 23.30 -5.50
C LYS A 55 -0.07 21.85 -5.52
N SER A 56 0.87 20.95 -5.82
CA SER A 56 0.62 19.52 -5.92
C SER A 56 0.53 18.87 -4.54
N VAL A 57 -0.33 17.85 -4.42
CA VAL A 57 -0.52 17.10 -3.19
C VAL A 57 -0.30 15.61 -3.43
N GLY A 58 0.70 15.07 -2.75
CA GLY A 58 0.95 13.65 -2.64
C GLY A 58 0.18 13.04 -1.47
N PHE A 59 -0.34 11.84 -1.67
CA PHE A 59 -1.17 11.15 -0.68
C PHE A 59 -0.73 9.73 -0.39
N VAL A 60 -0.53 9.42 0.90
CA VAL A 60 -0.26 8.07 1.39
C VAL A 60 -1.42 7.61 2.27
N ALA A 61 -2.18 6.63 1.78
CA ALA A 61 -3.26 6.01 2.57
C ALA A 61 -2.70 4.91 3.47
N THR A 62 -2.89 5.02 4.79
CA THR A 62 -2.44 4.00 5.76
C THR A 62 -3.52 3.64 6.78
N MET A 63 -3.32 2.50 7.45
CA MET A 63 -4.10 2.12 8.64
C MET A 63 -3.37 2.43 9.95
N GLY A 64 -2.27 3.20 9.93
CA GLY A 64 -1.41 3.40 11.10
C GLY A 64 -0.46 2.22 11.38
N ALA A 65 0.12 2.19 12.58
CA ALA A 65 1.19 1.26 12.97
C ALA A 65 2.35 1.30 11.97
N LEU A 66 2.87 2.51 11.77
CA LEU A 66 3.82 2.84 10.72
C LEU A 66 5.17 2.15 10.96
N HIS A 67 5.82 1.80 9.86
CA HIS A 67 7.13 1.14 9.80
C HIS A 67 7.90 1.70 8.61
N GLN A 68 9.18 1.33 8.45
CA GLN A 68 10.04 1.92 7.41
C GLN A 68 9.45 1.81 5.99
N GLY A 69 8.73 0.73 5.69
CA GLY A 69 8.00 0.61 4.42
C GLY A 69 7.00 1.76 4.16
N HIS A 70 6.28 2.23 5.18
CA HIS A 70 5.40 3.39 5.07
C HIS A 70 6.19 4.69 4.91
N LEU A 71 7.28 4.84 5.66
CA LEU A 71 8.12 6.05 5.59
C LEU A 71 8.74 6.23 4.19
N LYS A 72 9.09 5.14 3.50
CA LYS A 72 9.50 5.20 2.07
C LYS A 72 8.42 5.77 1.14
N LEU A 73 7.13 5.51 1.42
CA LEU A 73 6.04 6.12 0.65
C LEU A 73 5.98 7.62 0.89
N VAL A 74 6.20 8.03 2.14
CA VAL A 74 6.25 9.46 2.53
C VAL A 74 7.44 10.14 1.87
N GLU A 75 8.62 9.55 1.92
CA GLU A 75 9.84 10.07 1.27
C GLU A 75 9.61 10.33 -0.23
N ALA A 76 9.00 9.37 -0.94
CA ALA A 76 8.65 9.51 -2.35
C ALA A 76 7.62 10.64 -2.58
N SER A 77 6.61 10.77 -1.70
CA SER A 77 5.65 11.87 -1.76
C SER A 77 6.30 13.24 -1.57
N LEU A 78 7.24 13.35 -0.61
CA LEU A 78 7.97 14.58 -0.35
C LEU A 78 8.90 14.97 -1.51
N GLU A 79 9.44 14.00 -2.24
CA GLU A 79 10.25 14.26 -3.43
C GLU A 79 9.41 14.85 -4.57
N GLU A 80 8.22 14.29 -4.79
CA GLU A 80 7.43 14.52 -6.00
C GLU A 80 6.33 15.60 -5.87
N ASN A 81 6.01 16.09 -4.65
CA ASN A 81 4.88 17.00 -4.43
C ASN A 81 5.18 18.17 -3.49
N ASP A 82 4.43 19.27 -3.64
CA ASP A 82 4.55 20.45 -2.78
C ASP A 82 4.04 20.17 -1.36
N PHE A 83 2.92 19.46 -1.24
CA PHE A 83 2.35 19.02 0.02
C PHE A 83 2.26 17.49 0.10
N THR A 84 2.48 16.93 1.28
CA THR A 84 2.31 15.51 1.58
C THR A 84 1.28 15.29 2.68
N VAL A 85 0.24 14.53 2.34
CA VAL A 85 -0.86 14.19 3.22
C VAL A 85 -0.85 12.70 3.51
N ILE A 86 -1.03 12.33 4.77
CA ILE A 86 -1.12 10.94 5.22
C ILE A 86 -2.50 10.70 5.82
N SER A 87 -3.20 9.64 5.42
CA SER A 87 -4.35 9.18 6.20
C SER A 87 -3.95 8.08 7.16
N ILE A 88 -4.46 8.14 8.39
CA ILE A 88 -4.35 7.06 9.38
C ILE A 88 -5.77 6.64 9.74
N PHE A 89 -6.24 5.55 9.12
CA PHE A 89 -7.60 5.07 9.33
C PHE A 89 -7.67 3.54 9.22
N VAL A 90 -7.95 2.87 10.35
CA VAL A 90 -8.23 1.42 10.37
C VAL A 90 -9.64 1.20 9.83
N ASN A 91 -9.74 0.92 8.53
CA ASN A 91 -11.01 0.75 7.84
C ASN A 91 -11.71 -0.56 8.24
N PRO A 92 -12.88 -0.56 8.91
CA PRO A 92 -13.54 -1.82 9.28
C PRO A 92 -14.08 -2.59 8.07
N ALA A 93 -14.32 -1.92 6.93
CA ALA A 93 -15.00 -2.53 5.77
C ALA A 93 -14.16 -3.58 5.06
N GLN A 94 -12.85 -3.57 5.30
CA GLN A 94 -11.89 -4.53 4.75
C GLN A 94 -11.49 -5.62 5.76
N PHE A 95 -12.24 -5.77 6.86
CA PHE A 95 -12.06 -6.85 7.83
C PHE A 95 -13.31 -7.71 7.92
N ALA A 96 -13.20 -9.00 7.66
CA ALA A 96 -14.26 -9.94 7.96
C ALA A 96 -14.43 -10.12 9.49
N PRO A 97 -15.59 -10.58 9.99
CA PRO A 97 -15.83 -10.73 11.44
C PRO A 97 -14.79 -11.60 12.17
N THR A 98 -14.19 -12.57 11.47
CA THR A 98 -13.17 -13.49 11.99
C THR A 98 -11.75 -12.93 11.89
N GLU A 99 -11.57 -11.73 11.35
CA GLU A 99 -10.24 -11.12 11.17
C GLU A 99 -9.85 -10.22 12.34
N ASP A 100 -8.63 -9.69 12.29
CA ASP A 100 -7.93 -9.11 13.43
C ASP A 100 -8.30 -7.66 13.77
N LEU A 101 -9.47 -7.14 13.35
CA LEU A 101 -9.88 -5.73 13.50
C LEU A 101 -9.79 -5.22 14.95
N ALA A 102 -10.27 -6.01 15.91
CA ALA A 102 -10.25 -5.65 17.33
C ALA A 102 -8.81 -5.55 17.86
N SER A 103 -7.93 -6.45 17.40
CA SER A 103 -6.53 -6.54 17.83
C SER A 103 -5.55 -5.75 16.95
N TYR A 104 -6.04 -5.05 15.93
CA TYR A 104 -5.19 -4.28 15.03
C TYR A 104 -4.53 -3.11 15.81
N PRO A 105 -3.21 -2.92 15.71
CA PRO A 105 -2.50 -1.90 16.47
C PRO A 105 -2.97 -0.49 16.11
N ARG A 106 -3.27 0.32 17.13
CA ARG A 106 -3.62 1.75 17.00
C ARG A 106 -2.60 2.57 17.77
N THR A 107 -1.70 3.22 17.05
CA THR A 107 -0.48 3.83 17.60
C THR A 107 -0.29 5.27 17.13
N LEU A 108 -1.38 6.06 17.09
CA LEU A 108 -1.39 7.39 16.47
C LEU A 108 -0.24 8.30 16.95
N ASP A 109 0.01 8.36 18.26
CA ASP A 109 1.10 9.19 18.79
C ASP A 109 2.48 8.75 18.28
N SER A 110 2.76 7.45 18.31
CA SER A 110 4.01 6.90 17.76
C SER A 110 4.13 7.12 16.25
N ASP A 111 3.00 7.03 15.54
CA ASP A 111 2.94 7.25 14.10
C ASP A 111 3.24 8.71 13.76
N ILE A 112 2.67 9.68 14.51
CA ILE A 112 2.96 11.11 14.40
C ILE A 112 4.45 11.37 14.62
N GLN A 113 5.04 10.80 15.68
CA GLN A 113 6.46 10.99 15.97
C GLN A 113 7.35 10.46 14.84
N LYS A 114 7.06 9.27 14.31
CA LYS A 114 7.80 8.72 13.15
C LYS A 114 7.67 9.62 11.92
N LEU A 115 6.47 10.09 11.60
CA LEU A 115 6.23 10.99 10.47
C LEU A 115 6.97 12.32 10.62
N ALA A 116 7.07 12.85 11.85
CA ALA A 116 7.79 14.09 12.13
C ALA A 116 9.31 13.98 11.90
N THR A 117 9.88 12.78 11.95
CA THR A 117 11.30 12.55 11.63
C THR A 117 11.61 12.59 10.14
N VAL A 118 10.59 12.42 9.27
CA VAL A 118 10.80 12.33 7.83
C VAL A 118 10.80 13.74 7.22
N THR A 119 11.96 14.14 6.70
CA THR A 119 12.11 15.38 5.91
C THR A 119 12.91 15.08 4.65
N ASN A 120 12.67 15.85 3.60
CA ASN A 120 13.40 15.74 2.33
C ASN A 120 13.83 17.13 1.87
N THR A 121 15.10 17.31 1.53
CA THR A 121 15.60 18.54 0.92
C THR A 121 15.72 18.31 -0.59
N ILE A 122 14.79 18.89 -1.34
CA ILE A 122 14.80 18.76 -2.80
C ILE A 122 15.91 19.62 -3.43
N SER A 123 16.22 19.39 -4.71
CA SER A 123 17.35 20.03 -5.41
C SER A 123 17.35 21.57 -5.37
N SER A 124 16.19 22.21 -5.15
CA SER A 124 16.08 23.66 -4.95
C SER A 124 16.57 24.15 -3.57
N GLY A 125 16.98 23.25 -2.68
CA GLY A 125 17.30 23.55 -1.28
C GLY A 125 16.07 23.67 -0.37
N THR A 126 14.86 23.48 -0.90
CA THR A 126 13.63 23.56 -0.11
C THR A 126 13.48 22.29 0.74
N GLN A 127 13.42 22.45 2.06
CA GLN A 127 13.07 21.36 2.96
C GLN A 127 11.55 21.13 2.95
N ARG A 128 11.15 19.88 2.70
CA ARG A 128 9.78 19.39 2.75
C ARG A 128 9.62 18.42 3.91
N LYS A 129 8.42 18.39 4.48
CA LYS A 129 8.00 17.54 5.58
C LYS A 129 6.55 17.13 5.37
N VAL A 130 6.04 16.21 6.18
CA VAL A 130 4.60 15.89 6.17
C VAL A 130 3.80 17.12 6.59
N ASP A 131 2.80 17.47 5.79
CA ASP A 131 2.01 18.67 6.01
C ASP A 131 0.79 18.40 6.87
N ILE A 132 0.08 17.30 6.61
CA ILE A 132 -1.20 16.98 7.26
C ILE A 132 -1.29 15.48 7.54
N ILE A 133 -1.84 15.15 8.71
CA ILE A 133 -2.38 13.83 9.01
C ILE A 133 -3.90 13.91 9.03
N PHE A 134 -4.56 13.11 8.20
CA PHE A 134 -6.01 12.93 8.23
C PHE A 134 -6.34 11.65 9.01
N ALA A 135 -6.85 11.80 10.23
CA ALA A 135 -7.15 10.70 11.16
C ALA A 135 -8.64 10.69 11.53
N PRO A 136 -9.54 10.33 10.58
CA PRO A 136 -10.97 10.39 10.81
C PRO A 136 -11.48 9.27 11.71
N SER A 137 -12.64 9.51 12.33
CA SER A 137 -13.39 8.46 13.02
C SER A 137 -14.10 7.53 12.02
N VAL A 138 -14.54 6.35 12.48
CA VAL A 138 -15.40 5.46 11.67
C VAL A 138 -16.70 6.16 11.29
N ARG A 139 -17.30 6.96 12.18
CA ARG A 139 -18.56 7.68 11.90
C ARG A 139 -18.37 8.77 10.85
N GLU A 140 -17.22 9.43 10.85
CA GLU A 140 -16.87 10.42 9.83
C GLU A 140 -16.76 9.77 8.45
N MET A 141 -16.08 8.62 8.37
CA MET A 141 -15.95 7.88 7.12
C MET A 141 -17.23 7.14 6.74
N TYR A 142 -18.04 6.70 7.70
CA TYR A 142 -19.26 5.90 7.52
C TYR A 142 -20.40 6.49 8.38
N PRO A 143 -21.14 7.49 7.88
CA PRO A 143 -22.16 8.21 8.65
C PRO A 143 -23.31 7.32 9.16
N ASN A 144 -23.63 6.24 8.44
CA ASN A 144 -24.64 5.24 8.83
C ASN A 144 -24.10 4.18 9.79
N GLY A 145 -22.87 4.33 10.28
CA GLY A 145 -22.13 3.25 10.92
C GLY A 145 -21.65 2.20 9.92
N LEU A 146 -20.97 1.19 10.43
CA LEU A 146 -20.44 0.09 9.62
C LEU A 146 -20.35 -1.19 10.45
N THR A 147 -20.93 -2.26 9.93
CA THR A 147 -20.78 -3.63 10.43
C THR A 147 -19.82 -4.42 9.53
N GLN A 148 -19.14 -5.42 10.08
CA GLN A 148 -18.27 -6.32 9.31
C GLN A 148 -19.06 -7.35 8.48
N VAL A 149 -20.35 -7.53 8.78
CA VAL A 149 -21.24 -8.43 8.04
C VAL A 149 -21.77 -7.71 6.81
N VAL A 150 -21.29 -8.11 5.62
CA VAL A 150 -21.57 -7.39 4.36
C VAL A 150 -23.06 -7.29 4.03
N SER A 151 -23.86 -8.31 4.34
CA SER A 151 -25.31 -8.29 4.10
C SER A 151 -26.06 -7.23 4.90
N ASP A 152 -25.47 -6.80 6.02
CA ASP A 152 -26.10 -5.90 6.99
C ASP A 152 -25.61 -4.45 6.80
N GLN A 153 -24.69 -4.23 5.85
CA GLN A 153 -24.11 -2.92 5.60
C GLN A 153 -25.07 -2.00 4.84
N ILE A 154 -25.22 -0.78 5.34
CA ILE A 154 -26.07 0.26 4.73
C ILE A 154 -25.20 1.41 4.21
N GLY A 155 -25.30 1.69 2.91
CA GLY A 155 -24.61 2.82 2.27
C GLY A 155 -24.09 2.50 0.88
N ALA A 156 -23.26 3.41 0.35
CA ALA A 156 -22.60 3.23 -0.93
C ALA A 156 -21.28 2.45 -0.78
N PHE A 157 -21.09 1.46 -1.65
CA PHE A 157 -19.90 0.62 -1.71
C PHE A 157 -19.46 0.44 -3.15
N VAL A 158 -18.16 0.20 -3.35
CA VAL A 158 -17.54 0.05 -4.66
C VAL A 158 -16.92 -1.33 -4.77
N GLU A 159 -17.15 -2.00 -5.91
CA GLU A 159 -16.59 -3.31 -6.21
C GLU A 159 -15.92 -3.28 -7.59
N VAL A 160 -14.68 -3.78 -7.67
CA VAL A 160 -13.93 -3.92 -8.92
C VAL A 160 -13.98 -5.39 -9.35
N LYS A 161 -14.74 -5.68 -10.41
CA LYS A 161 -14.95 -7.04 -10.92
C LYS A 161 -13.73 -7.53 -11.72
N GLY A 162 -13.60 -8.85 -11.88
CA GLY A 162 -12.51 -9.47 -12.65
C GLY A 162 -11.17 -9.58 -11.91
N LEU A 163 -10.87 -8.69 -10.96
CA LEU A 163 -9.59 -8.65 -10.24
C LEU A 163 -9.70 -9.01 -8.76
N SER A 164 -10.78 -8.56 -8.10
CA SER A 164 -10.92 -8.61 -6.64
C SER A 164 -11.12 -10.00 -6.06
N HIS A 165 -11.45 -11.01 -6.86
CA HIS A 165 -11.70 -12.39 -6.41
C HIS A 165 -10.50 -13.31 -6.60
N GLN A 166 -9.43 -12.83 -7.24
CA GLN A 166 -8.22 -13.60 -7.49
C GLN A 166 -7.26 -13.52 -6.30
N MET A 167 -6.23 -14.37 -6.23
CA MET A 167 -5.13 -14.28 -5.26
C MET A 167 -5.62 -14.05 -3.81
N GLU A 168 -5.25 -12.94 -3.16
CA GLU A 168 -5.69 -12.57 -1.81
C GLU A 168 -7.22 -12.48 -1.69
N GLY A 169 -7.88 -12.08 -2.76
CA GLY A 169 -9.33 -11.99 -2.86
C GLY A 169 -10.04 -13.33 -2.77
N GLY A 170 -9.40 -14.41 -3.22
CA GLY A 170 -9.92 -15.76 -3.06
C GLY A 170 -9.90 -16.21 -1.59
N SER A 171 -8.87 -15.78 -0.84
CA SER A 171 -8.77 -16.03 0.60
C SER A 171 -9.60 -15.06 1.44
N ARG A 172 -9.87 -13.86 0.92
CA ARG A 172 -10.54 -12.76 1.63
C ARG A 172 -11.62 -12.11 0.72
N PRO A 173 -12.77 -12.79 0.49
CA PRO A 173 -13.75 -12.40 -0.54
C PRO A 173 -14.31 -10.98 -0.42
N THR A 174 -14.32 -10.40 0.77
CA THR A 174 -14.87 -9.06 1.02
C THR A 174 -13.80 -7.97 1.11
N PHE A 175 -12.52 -8.34 1.12
CA PHE A 175 -11.41 -7.42 1.40
C PHE A 175 -11.33 -6.28 0.39
N PHE A 176 -11.27 -6.59 -0.90
CA PHE A 176 -11.07 -5.58 -1.94
C PHE A 176 -12.30 -4.69 -2.16
N ARG A 177 -13.51 -5.14 -1.84
CA ARG A 177 -14.70 -4.27 -1.79
C ARG A 177 -14.53 -3.20 -0.70
N GLY A 178 -14.04 -3.59 0.47
CA GLY A 178 -13.71 -2.66 1.56
C GLY A 178 -12.62 -1.66 1.17
N VAL A 179 -11.54 -2.15 0.54
CA VAL A 179 -10.41 -1.33 0.07
C VAL A 179 -10.86 -0.35 -1.03
N ALA A 180 -11.54 -0.81 -2.07
CA ALA A 180 -12.03 0.05 -3.15
C ALA A 180 -12.99 1.13 -2.62
N THR A 181 -13.86 0.77 -1.67
CA THR A 181 -14.79 1.72 -1.05
C THR A 181 -14.06 2.80 -0.26
N VAL A 182 -13.14 2.44 0.63
CA VAL A 182 -12.44 3.43 1.47
C VAL A 182 -11.49 4.30 0.66
N VAL A 183 -10.79 3.72 -0.32
CA VAL A 183 -9.88 4.48 -1.19
C VAL A 183 -10.66 5.43 -2.09
N THR A 184 -11.83 5.02 -2.61
CA THR A 184 -12.73 5.93 -3.33
C THR A 184 -13.11 7.12 -2.46
N LYS A 185 -13.51 6.88 -1.20
CA LYS A 185 -13.83 7.97 -0.26
C LYS A 185 -12.64 8.89 -0.02
N LEU A 186 -11.48 8.32 0.27
CA LEU A 186 -10.26 9.08 0.51
C LEU A 186 -9.87 9.92 -0.71
N PHE A 187 -9.95 9.40 -1.93
CA PHE A 187 -9.66 10.20 -3.12
C PHE A 187 -10.62 11.38 -3.31
N HIS A 188 -11.92 11.22 -2.98
CA HIS A 188 -12.89 12.33 -2.98
C HIS A 188 -12.70 13.34 -1.85
N ILE A 189 -12.10 12.93 -0.72
CA ILE A 189 -11.81 13.82 0.41
C ILE A 189 -10.50 14.57 0.14
N ILE A 190 -9.44 13.81 -0.18
CA ILE A 190 -8.06 14.26 -0.26
C ILE A 190 -7.76 15.02 -1.56
N GLN A 191 -8.39 14.61 -2.66
CA GLN A 191 -8.18 15.11 -4.02
C GLN A 191 -6.69 15.10 -4.43
N PRO A 192 -5.99 13.96 -4.33
CA PRO A 192 -4.56 13.91 -4.58
C PRO A 192 -4.20 14.16 -6.05
N ASP A 193 -3.01 14.69 -6.27
CA ASP A 193 -2.36 14.76 -7.59
C ASP A 193 -1.58 13.47 -7.86
N ARG A 194 -0.94 12.92 -6.82
CA ARG A 194 -0.30 11.60 -6.82
C ARG A 194 -0.63 10.85 -5.55
N THR A 195 -0.65 9.53 -5.63
CA THR A 195 -0.83 8.67 -4.46
C THR A 195 0.17 7.53 -4.47
N TYR A 196 0.59 7.09 -3.29
CA TYR A 196 1.72 6.19 -3.11
C TYR A 196 1.26 4.92 -2.42
N PHE A 197 1.49 3.78 -3.08
CA PHE A 197 1.19 2.46 -2.56
C PHE A 197 2.44 1.59 -2.54
N GLY A 198 2.54 0.72 -1.54
CA GLY A 198 3.64 -0.24 -1.44
C GLY A 198 3.41 -1.42 -2.39
N GLN A 199 4.45 -1.83 -3.12
CA GLN A 199 4.43 -3.00 -3.99
C GLN A 199 4.04 -4.28 -3.24
N LYS A 200 4.32 -4.36 -1.93
CA LYS A 200 3.99 -5.52 -1.09
C LYS A 200 2.55 -5.99 -1.26
N ASP A 201 1.62 -5.06 -1.39
CA ASP A 201 0.19 -5.31 -1.59
C ASP A 201 -0.16 -5.16 -3.08
N ILE A 202 0.54 -5.89 -3.96
CA ILE A 202 0.50 -5.67 -5.41
C ILE A 202 -0.91 -5.77 -6.01
N GLN A 203 -1.73 -6.74 -5.55
CA GLN A 203 -3.10 -6.88 -6.02
C GLN A 203 -3.94 -5.64 -5.68
N GLN A 204 -3.74 -5.04 -4.50
CA GLN A 204 -4.41 -3.79 -4.14
C GLN A 204 -4.09 -2.70 -5.15
N THR A 205 -2.82 -2.53 -5.49
CA THR A 205 -2.39 -1.53 -6.49
C THR A 205 -3.04 -1.77 -7.85
N VAL A 206 -3.06 -3.01 -8.35
CA VAL A 206 -3.66 -3.32 -9.66
C VAL A 206 -5.18 -3.10 -9.64
N VAL A 207 -5.86 -3.50 -8.57
CA VAL A 207 -7.29 -3.22 -8.36
C VAL A 207 -7.57 -1.72 -8.34
N LEU A 208 -6.75 -0.92 -7.65
CA LEU A 208 -6.93 0.52 -7.55
C LEU A 208 -6.59 1.26 -8.85
N ARG A 209 -5.61 0.80 -9.63
CA ARG A 209 -5.36 1.32 -10.98
C ARG A 209 -6.57 1.09 -11.87
N ARG A 210 -7.16 -0.11 -11.85
CA ARG A 210 -8.39 -0.42 -12.59
C ARG A 210 -9.55 0.45 -12.14
N LEU A 211 -9.74 0.61 -10.83
CA LEU A 211 -10.77 1.47 -10.25
C LEU A 211 -10.68 2.91 -10.78
N VAL A 212 -9.48 3.49 -10.78
CA VAL A 212 -9.24 4.86 -11.24
C VAL A 212 -9.52 5.03 -12.72
N SER A 213 -9.08 4.07 -13.55
CA SER A 213 -9.35 4.08 -14.99
C SER A 213 -10.83 3.87 -15.32
N ASP A 214 -11.49 2.89 -14.71
CA ASP A 214 -12.87 2.50 -15.07
C ASP A 214 -13.91 3.51 -14.58
N LEU A 215 -13.69 4.14 -13.42
CA LEU A 215 -14.59 5.18 -12.90
C LEU A 215 -14.17 6.60 -13.30
N VAL A 216 -13.09 6.75 -14.08
CA VAL A 216 -12.65 8.02 -14.66
C VAL A 216 -12.48 9.11 -13.59
N PHE A 217 -11.67 8.82 -12.57
CA PHE A 217 -11.46 9.73 -11.44
C PHE A 217 -10.84 11.06 -11.89
N SER A 218 -11.32 12.16 -11.29
CA SER A 218 -10.65 13.46 -11.41
C SER A 218 -9.37 13.53 -10.57
N HIS A 219 -9.31 12.78 -9.46
CA HIS A 219 -8.19 12.74 -8.53
C HIS A 219 -7.99 11.32 -7.99
N PRO A 220 -6.81 10.71 -8.13
CA PRO A 220 -5.71 11.18 -8.96
C PRO A 220 -6.08 11.18 -10.46
N PRO A 221 -5.41 11.96 -11.33
CA PRO A 221 -5.85 12.17 -12.72
C PRO A 221 -5.84 10.93 -13.62
N SER A 222 -5.04 9.91 -13.28
CA SER A 222 -5.00 8.64 -14.02
C SER A 222 -4.35 7.53 -13.19
N ALA A 223 -4.43 6.29 -13.66
CA ALA A 223 -3.77 5.14 -13.04
C ALA A 223 -2.24 5.29 -12.90
N GLU A 224 -1.59 6.07 -13.78
CA GLU A 224 -0.14 6.34 -13.74
C GLU A 224 0.27 7.23 -12.55
N HIS A 225 -0.68 7.96 -11.98
CA HIS A 225 -0.46 8.77 -10.79
C HIS A 225 -0.54 7.94 -9.48
N LEU A 226 -0.81 6.64 -9.58
CA LEU A 226 -0.65 5.68 -8.50
C LEU A 226 0.79 5.15 -8.55
N ARG A 227 1.65 5.79 -7.77
CA ARG A 227 3.07 5.49 -7.64
C ARG A 227 3.25 4.23 -6.81
N VAL A 228 3.99 3.26 -7.35
CA VAL A 228 4.24 1.98 -6.69
C VAL A 228 5.67 1.97 -6.18
N ILE A 229 5.81 1.97 -4.86
CA ILE A 229 7.12 2.00 -4.21
C ILE A 229 7.51 0.57 -3.83
N ALA A 230 8.76 0.20 -4.12
CA ALA A 230 9.28 -1.13 -3.84
C ALA A 230 9.03 -1.54 -2.38
N THR A 231 8.75 -2.83 -2.17
CA THR A 231 8.51 -3.40 -0.84
C THR A 231 9.62 -3.01 0.13
N GLY A 232 9.26 -2.37 1.24
CA GLY A 232 10.17 -2.17 2.36
C GLY A 232 10.51 -3.52 2.99
N ARG A 233 11.79 -3.83 3.12
CA ARG A 233 12.29 -5.09 3.66
C ARG A 233 13.22 -4.84 4.85
N ASP A 234 13.24 -5.78 5.78
CA ASP A 234 14.24 -5.82 6.85
C ASP A 234 15.64 -5.96 6.21
N PRO A 235 16.60 -5.08 6.56
CA PRO A 235 17.92 -5.08 5.92
C PRO A 235 18.76 -6.33 6.23
N ASN A 236 18.42 -7.08 7.29
CA ASN A 236 19.23 -8.21 7.72
C ASN A 236 18.80 -9.52 7.03
N ASP A 237 17.51 -9.70 6.81
CA ASP A 237 16.96 -10.99 6.34
C ASP A 237 15.93 -10.87 5.21
N ASN A 238 15.68 -9.67 4.71
CA ASN A 238 14.77 -9.37 3.61
C ASN A 238 13.28 -9.66 3.87
N LEU A 239 12.87 -9.89 5.13
CA LEU A 239 11.45 -10.01 5.47
C LEU A 239 10.71 -8.74 5.05
N ALA A 240 9.63 -8.90 4.27
CA ALA A 240 8.76 -7.80 3.93
C ALA A 240 8.17 -7.17 5.20
N LEU A 241 8.37 -5.87 5.39
CA LEU A 241 7.91 -5.14 6.57
C LEU A 241 6.39 -5.00 6.56
N SER A 242 5.77 -5.31 7.70
CA SER A 242 4.33 -5.23 7.94
C SER A 242 4.06 -4.92 9.40
N SER A 243 2.98 -4.21 9.69
CA SER A 243 2.45 -4.05 11.05
C SER A 243 2.19 -5.41 11.72
N ARG A 244 1.79 -6.44 10.94
CA ARG A 244 1.53 -7.79 11.44
C ARG A 244 2.79 -8.57 11.84
N ASN A 245 4.00 -8.10 11.51
CA ASN A 245 5.22 -8.73 12.02
C ASN A 245 5.35 -8.65 13.54
N ALA A 246 4.65 -7.70 14.19
CA ALA A 246 4.60 -7.60 15.64
C ALA A 246 3.92 -8.81 16.33
N TYR A 247 3.21 -9.65 15.58
CA TYR A 247 2.59 -10.88 16.08
C TYR A 247 3.57 -12.06 16.11
N LEU A 248 4.71 -11.95 15.43
CA LEU A 248 5.72 -13.00 15.37
C LEU A 248 6.49 -13.07 16.68
N THR A 249 6.55 -14.25 17.26
CA THR A 249 7.50 -14.61 18.33
C THR A 249 8.94 -14.61 17.79
N PRO A 250 9.97 -14.60 18.66
CA PRO A 250 11.36 -14.69 18.22
C PRO A 250 11.65 -15.89 17.29
N ASP A 251 11.10 -17.07 17.59
CA ASP A 251 11.31 -18.26 16.75
C ASP A 251 10.55 -18.20 15.43
N SER A 252 9.28 -17.81 15.44
CA SER A 252 8.53 -17.65 14.20
C SER A 252 9.09 -16.52 13.32
N ARG A 253 9.65 -15.47 13.92
CA ARG A 253 10.35 -14.38 13.21
C ARG A 253 11.59 -14.87 12.46
N GLN A 254 12.31 -15.87 12.97
CA GLN A 254 13.46 -16.48 12.27
C GLN A 254 13.02 -17.28 11.03
N VAL A 255 11.82 -17.86 11.06
CA VAL A 255 11.26 -18.64 9.95
C VAL A 255 10.64 -17.73 8.88
N ALA A 256 10.01 -16.62 9.28
CA ALA A 256 9.25 -15.72 8.42
C ALA A 256 9.91 -15.31 7.08
N PRO A 257 11.25 -15.06 6.99
CA PRO A 257 11.90 -14.74 5.71
C PRO A 257 11.85 -15.87 4.66
N VAL A 258 11.39 -17.08 5.02
CA VAL A 258 11.22 -18.20 4.07
C VAL A 258 10.36 -17.85 2.86
N LEU A 259 9.33 -17.02 3.03
CA LEU A 259 8.46 -16.64 1.93
C LEU A 259 9.24 -15.85 0.87
N TYR A 260 10.08 -14.89 1.28
CA TYR A 260 10.94 -14.17 0.35
C TYR A 260 11.95 -15.10 -0.34
N ARG A 261 12.57 -16.03 0.42
CA ARG A 261 13.48 -17.04 -0.16
C ARG A 261 12.78 -17.88 -1.22
N ALA A 262 11.57 -18.36 -0.94
CA ALA A 262 10.75 -19.14 -1.87
C ALA A 262 10.46 -18.37 -3.16
N LEU A 263 9.99 -17.12 -3.05
CA LEU A 263 9.73 -16.28 -4.22
C LEU A 263 11.01 -15.98 -4.99
N LYS A 264 12.13 -15.78 -4.30
CA LYS A 264 13.44 -15.55 -4.94
C LYS A 264 13.90 -16.77 -5.73
N THR A 265 13.76 -17.97 -5.18
CA THR A 265 14.01 -19.23 -5.90
C THR A 265 13.12 -19.34 -7.14
N GLY A 266 11.83 -19.02 -7.03
CA GLY A 266 10.93 -18.99 -8.19
C GLY A 266 11.34 -17.97 -9.25
N GLN A 267 11.76 -16.77 -8.84
CA GLN A 267 12.29 -15.73 -9.73
C GLN A 267 13.57 -16.18 -10.43
N ASP A 268 14.48 -16.84 -9.71
CA ASP A 268 15.75 -17.32 -10.28
C ASP A 268 15.49 -18.41 -11.30
N VAL A 269 14.55 -19.33 -11.03
CA VAL A 269 14.07 -20.29 -12.03
C VAL A 269 13.46 -19.57 -13.21
N TRP A 270 12.57 -18.61 -13.00
CA TRP A 270 11.93 -17.87 -14.10
C TRP A 270 12.94 -17.19 -15.03
N GLY A 271 14.04 -16.67 -14.48
CA GLY A 271 15.06 -15.92 -15.21
C GLY A 271 16.07 -16.77 -15.99
N GLN A 272 16.01 -18.11 -15.92
CA GLN A 272 17.01 -18.96 -16.57
C GLN A 272 16.90 -18.88 -18.11
N PRO A 273 18.03 -18.91 -18.84
CA PRO A 273 18.06 -18.61 -20.27
C PRO A 273 17.47 -19.70 -21.18
N GLN A 274 17.20 -20.91 -20.68
CA GLN A 274 16.60 -21.98 -21.48
C GLN A 274 15.11 -21.78 -21.76
N TRP A 275 14.47 -20.82 -21.10
CA TRP A 275 13.04 -20.59 -21.28
C TRP A 275 12.76 -19.82 -22.57
N THR A 276 11.90 -20.40 -23.39
CA THR A 276 11.40 -19.89 -24.66
C THR A 276 9.88 -19.95 -24.67
N ASP A 277 9.24 -19.32 -25.66
CA ASP A 277 7.78 -19.41 -25.77
C ASP A 277 7.30 -20.86 -25.96
N SER A 278 8.11 -21.70 -26.64
CA SER A 278 7.83 -23.12 -26.86
C SER A 278 7.84 -23.99 -25.61
N ASN A 279 8.37 -23.52 -24.47
CA ASN A 279 8.42 -24.28 -23.22
C ASN A 279 7.86 -23.48 -22.01
N LYS A 280 6.97 -22.51 -22.27
CA LYS A 280 6.38 -21.65 -21.23
C LYS A 280 5.58 -22.39 -20.16
N GLU A 281 4.92 -23.49 -20.51
CA GLU A 281 4.22 -24.34 -19.54
C GLU A 281 5.20 -24.93 -18.51
N GLU A 282 6.32 -25.46 -19.00
CA GLU A 282 7.39 -26.00 -18.14
C GLU A 282 8.03 -24.89 -17.29
N ARG A 283 8.24 -23.69 -17.85
CA ARG A 283 8.73 -22.53 -17.09
C ARG A 283 7.82 -22.20 -15.91
N ILE A 284 6.51 -22.04 -16.17
CA ILE A 284 5.50 -21.71 -15.14
C ILE A 284 5.49 -22.79 -14.06
N ARG A 285 5.41 -24.06 -14.46
CA ARG A 285 5.39 -25.22 -13.56
C ARG A 285 6.65 -25.27 -12.67
N LYS A 286 7.84 -25.18 -13.27
CA LYS A 286 9.12 -25.22 -12.54
C LYS A 286 9.29 -24.04 -11.60
N THR A 287 8.92 -22.83 -12.02
CA THR A 287 8.95 -21.65 -11.15
C THR A 287 8.10 -21.87 -9.89
N LEU A 288 6.87 -22.38 -10.04
CA LEU A 288 5.96 -22.63 -8.93
C LEU A 288 6.44 -23.79 -8.04
N GLU A 289 6.86 -24.91 -8.62
CA GLU A 289 7.37 -26.08 -7.88
C GLU A 289 8.57 -25.72 -7.03
N SER A 290 9.57 -25.05 -7.61
CA SER A 290 10.78 -24.68 -6.88
C SER A 290 10.51 -23.67 -5.77
N ALA A 291 9.59 -22.72 -5.98
CA ALA A 291 9.19 -21.80 -4.91
C ALA A 291 8.45 -22.52 -3.77
N LYS A 292 7.48 -23.40 -4.09
CA LYS A 292 6.70 -24.16 -3.10
C LYS A 292 7.59 -25.10 -2.28
N ALA A 293 8.55 -25.76 -2.93
CA ALA A 293 9.50 -26.66 -2.29
C ALA A 293 10.26 -25.99 -1.11
N VAL A 294 10.70 -24.74 -1.27
CA VAL A 294 11.40 -23.99 -0.21
C VAL A 294 10.54 -23.83 1.04
N VAL A 295 9.25 -23.55 0.88
CA VAL A 295 8.32 -23.39 2.02
C VAL A 295 8.03 -24.75 2.67
N TRP A 296 7.83 -25.79 1.88
CA TRP A 296 7.58 -27.14 2.40
C TRP A 296 8.77 -27.73 3.14
N GLU A 297 9.99 -27.59 2.60
CA GLU A 297 11.21 -28.00 3.28
C GLU A 297 11.40 -27.27 4.62
N GLN A 298 11.10 -25.97 4.66
CA GLN A 298 11.14 -25.22 5.91
C GLN A 298 10.05 -25.69 6.88
N ALA A 299 8.84 -25.98 6.41
CA ALA A 299 7.75 -26.47 7.24
C ALA A 299 8.11 -27.83 7.88
N GLU A 300 8.72 -28.74 7.11
CA GLU A 300 9.23 -30.02 7.67
C GLU A 300 10.33 -29.79 8.71
N LYS A 301 11.25 -28.84 8.48
CA LYS A 301 12.27 -28.48 9.49
C LYS A 301 11.64 -27.99 10.80
N CYS A 302 10.59 -27.16 10.72
CA CYS A 302 9.92 -26.65 11.92
C CYS A 302 9.22 -27.74 12.74
N LYS A 303 8.85 -28.87 12.13
CA LYS A 303 8.29 -30.03 12.86
C LYS A 303 9.34 -30.76 13.70
N HIS A 304 10.63 -30.61 13.37
CA HIS A 304 11.72 -31.38 13.95
C HIS A 304 12.69 -30.52 14.80
N ASP A 305 12.56 -29.19 14.78
CA ASP A 305 13.47 -28.27 15.48
C ASP A 305 13.16 -28.09 16.99
N GLY A 306 12.04 -28.65 17.47
CA GLY A 306 11.62 -28.56 18.87
C GLY A 306 11.10 -27.18 19.30
N LYS A 307 10.94 -26.24 18.37
CA LYS A 307 10.48 -24.86 18.64
C LYS A 307 8.97 -24.68 18.56
N ASP A 308 8.24 -25.71 18.12
CA ASP A 308 6.78 -25.71 17.96
C ASP A 308 6.28 -24.57 17.03
N VAL A 309 7.09 -24.21 16.02
CA VAL A 309 6.68 -23.27 14.98
C VAL A 309 5.90 -24.03 13.91
N ASN A 310 4.66 -23.60 13.66
CA ASN A 310 3.84 -24.14 12.58
C ASN A 310 3.87 -23.18 11.39
N LEU A 311 4.45 -23.64 10.28
CA LEU A 311 4.46 -22.95 9.00
C LEU A 311 3.58 -23.71 8.00
N LYS A 312 2.56 -23.04 7.48
CA LYS A 312 1.67 -23.58 6.44
C LYS A 312 1.66 -22.65 5.24
N LEU A 313 1.95 -23.21 4.06
CA LEU A 313 1.76 -22.47 2.82
C LEU A 313 0.27 -22.29 2.55
N ASP A 314 -0.15 -21.06 2.28
CA ASP A 314 -1.51 -20.74 1.83
C ASP A 314 -1.57 -20.86 0.31
N TYR A 315 -0.78 -20.03 -0.40
CA TYR A 315 -0.58 -20.16 -1.84
C TYR A 315 0.76 -19.60 -2.29
N ILE A 316 1.23 -20.09 -3.46
CA ILE A 316 2.18 -19.39 -4.33
C ILE A 316 1.59 -19.45 -5.74
N SER A 317 1.52 -18.30 -6.40
CA SER A 317 0.89 -18.17 -7.72
C SER A 317 1.69 -17.28 -8.66
N LEU A 318 1.53 -17.55 -9.95
CA LEU A 318 1.96 -16.70 -11.04
C LEU A 318 0.73 -16.10 -11.69
N ASN A 319 0.69 -14.78 -11.78
CA ASN A 319 -0.47 -14.04 -12.24
C ASN A 319 -0.07 -13.03 -13.31
N HIS A 320 -0.95 -12.82 -14.28
CA HIS A 320 -0.76 -11.81 -15.32
C HIS A 320 -0.66 -10.41 -14.69
N PRO A 321 0.30 -9.55 -15.08
CA PRO A 321 0.54 -8.25 -14.42
C PRO A 321 -0.67 -7.31 -14.33
N LYS A 322 -1.51 -7.30 -15.36
CA LYS A 322 -2.68 -6.41 -15.47
C LYS A 322 -4.00 -7.06 -15.06
N THR A 323 -4.32 -8.22 -15.63
CA THR A 323 -5.59 -8.91 -15.40
C THR A 323 -5.58 -9.77 -14.14
N LEU A 324 -4.42 -9.98 -13.54
CA LEU A 324 -4.17 -10.89 -12.42
C LEU A 324 -4.57 -12.34 -12.69
N GLU A 325 -5.01 -12.71 -13.90
CA GLU A 325 -5.37 -14.09 -14.25
C GLU A 325 -4.23 -15.05 -13.89
N ASN A 326 -4.56 -16.16 -13.24
CA ASN A 326 -3.59 -17.19 -12.88
C ASN A 326 -3.05 -17.85 -14.15
N LEU A 327 -1.73 -17.77 -14.38
CA LEU A 327 -1.13 -18.24 -15.62
C LEU A 327 -1.24 -19.77 -15.79
N GLU A 328 -1.11 -20.55 -14.72
CA GLU A 328 -1.26 -22.01 -14.75
C GLU A 328 -2.70 -22.40 -15.12
N GLN A 329 -3.70 -21.70 -14.57
CA GLN A 329 -5.10 -21.91 -14.91
C GLN A 329 -5.41 -21.46 -16.34
N THR A 330 -4.90 -20.30 -16.77
CA THR A 330 -5.07 -19.79 -18.13
C THR A 330 -4.50 -20.76 -19.16
N LEU A 331 -3.32 -21.33 -18.92
CA LEU A 331 -2.75 -22.38 -19.78
C LEU A 331 -3.68 -23.57 -19.90
N LYS A 332 -4.19 -24.06 -18.77
CA LYS A 332 -5.07 -25.24 -18.72
C LYS A 332 -6.41 -25.03 -19.43
N GLU A 333 -6.99 -23.84 -19.30
CA GLU A 333 -8.35 -23.54 -19.78
C GLU A 333 -8.37 -22.95 -21.19
N LYS A 334 -7.41 -22.06 -21.52
CA LYS A 334 -7.39 -21.28 -22.76
C LYS A 334 -6.23 -21.66 -23.70
N GLY A 335 -5.31 -22.51 -23.25
CA GLY A 335 -4.15 -22.97 -24.01
C GLY A 335 -2.95 -22.01 -23.99
N PRO A 336 -1.81 -22.43 -24.57
CA PRO A 336 -0.54 -21.69 -24.53
C PRO A 336 -0.57 -20.33 -25.23
N GLU A 337 -1.40 -20.16 -26.26
CA GLU A 337 -1.56 -18.90 -27.00
C GLU A 337 -2.19 -17.78 -26.15
N ALA A 338 -2.91 -18.13 -25.08
CA ALA A 338 -3.51 -17.16 -24.17
C ALA A 338 -2.54 -16.60 -23.14
N VAL A 339 -1.30 -17.10 -23.11
CA VAL A 339 -0.24 -16.66 -22.18
C VAL A 339 0.93 -16.09 -22.97
N ASP A 340 1.07 -14.77 -22.91
CA ASP A 340 2.23 -14.03 -23.42
C ASP A 340 3.26 -13.83 -22.31
N MET A 341 4.38 -14.54 -22.43
CA MET A 341 5.48 -14.47 -21.48
C MET A 341 6.28 -13.17 -21.57
N GLY A 342 6.12 -12.41 -22.66
CA GLY A 342 6.71 -11.08 -22.85
C GLY A 342 6.09 -10.01 -21.96
N GLU A 343 4.84 -10.18 -21.51
CA GLU A 343 4.23 -9.28 -20.52
C GLU A 343 4.84 -9.44 -19.12
N GLY A 344 5.52 -10.57 -18.85
CA GLY A 344 6.02 -10.91 -17.53
C GLY A 344 4.95 -11.49 -16.61
N ALA A 345 5.25 -11.58 -15.31
CA ALA A 345 4.34 -12.16 -14.33
C ALA A 345 4.54 -11.59 -12.92
N VAL A 346 3.46 -11.50 -12.14
CA VAL A 346 3.51 -11.31 -10.70
C VAL A 346 3.66 -12.68 -10.04
N LEU A 347 4.82 -12.93 -9.42
CA LEU A 347 5.01 -14.08 -8.55
C LEU A 347 4.70 -13.65 -7.13
N SER A 348 3.65 -14.19 -6.54
CA SER A 348 3.22 -13.83 -5.19
C SER A 348 2.95 -15.06 -4.35
N GLY A 349 2.97 -14.89 -3.04
CA GLY A 349 2.58 -15.94 -2.12
C GLY A 349 2.12 -15.44 -0.78
N ALA A 350 1.44 -16.32 -0.07
CA ALA A 350 1.03 -16.15 1.30
C ALA A 350 1.36 -17.39 2.12
N ALA A 351 1.77 -17.18 3.37
CA ALA A 351 2.07 -18.24 4.32
C ALA A 351 1.53 -17.89 5.71
N LEU A 352 1.02 -18.90 6.39
CA LEU A 352 0.51 -18.83 7.75
C LEU A 352 1.61 -19.31 8.69
N ILE A 353 1.91 -18.51 9.72
CA ILE A 353 2.89 -18.86 10.74
C ILE A 353 2.31 -18.65 12.14
N SER A 354 2.56 -19.60 13.02
CA SER A 354 2.17 -19.57 14.44
C SER A 354 3.20 -20.33 15.27
N GLN A 355 3.20 -20.16 16.60
CA GLN A 355 4.05 -20.94 17.49
C GLN A 355 3.25 -21.43 18.70
N GLY A 356 3.21 -22.74 18.90
CA GLY A 356 2.42 -23.37 19.94
C GLY A 356 0.91 -23.18 19.81
N LYS A 357 0.17 -23.68 20.79
CA LYS A 357 -1.31 -23.68 20.79
C LYS A 357 -1.91 -22.28 20.96
N ASP A 358 -1.21 -21.40 21.68
CA ASP A 358 -1.69 -20.05 22.03
C ASP A 358 -1.02 -18.95 21.18
N GLY A 359 -0.12 -19.32 20.26
CA GLY A 359 0.57 -18.36 19.40
C GLY A 359 -0.38 -17.67 18.43
N LYS A 360 -0.23 -16.36 18.29
CA LYS A 360 -1.04 -15.59 17.35
C LYS A 360 -0.73 -16.01 15.91
N LEU A 361 -1.74 -16.50 15.21
CA LEU A 361 -1.66 -16.83 13.79
C LEU A 361 -1.37 -15.57 12.98
N THR A 362 -0.25 -15.58 12.25
CA THR A 362 0.20 -14.47 11.41
C THR A 362 0.19 -14.92 9.96
N ARG A 363 -0.58 -14.25 9.12
CA ARG A 363 -0.58 -14.48 7.66
C ARG A 363 0.35 -13.48 6.99
N LEU A 364 1.47 -13.97 6.47
CA LEU A 364 2.47 -13.22 5.73
C LEU A 364 2.12 -13.21 4.24
N ILE A 365 2.40 -12.11 3.56
CA ILE A 365 2.28 -11.98 2.11
C ILE A 365 3.53 -11.31 1.55
N ASP A 366 3.93 -11.70 0.35
CA ASP A 366 5.03 -11.09 -0.39
C ASP A 366 4.87 -11.32 -1.90
N ASN A 367 5.58 -10.55 -2.72
CA ASN A 367 5.60 -10.71 -4.17
C ASN A 367 6.91 -10.22 -4.79
N LEU A 368 7.17 -10.71 -6.01
CA LEU A 368 8.22 -10.26 -6.91
C LEU A 368 7.63 -10.07 -8.32
N LEU A 369 8.07 -9.01 -9.00
CA LEU A 369 7.73 -8.76 -10.40
C LEU A 369 8.74 -9.48 -11.29
N LEU A 370 8.26 -10.24 -12.27
CA LEU A 370 9.09 -11.03 -13.17
C LEU A 370 8.98 -10.46 -14.58
N GLY A 371 10.04 -9.84 -15.09
CA GLY A 371 10.10 -9.35 -16.47
C GLY A 371 9.36 -8.03 -16.76
N PHE A 372 8.86 -7.33 -15.74
CA PHE A 372 8.19 -6.03 -15.90
C PHE A 372 8.40 -5.09 -14.70
N LYS A 373 7.97 -3.83 -14.84
CA LYS A 373 7.98 -2.78 -13.81
C LYS A 373 6.62 -2.06 -13.79
N LEU A 374 6.32 -1.39 -12.68
CA LEU A 374 5.03 -0.72 -12.43
C LEU A 374 5.13 0.79 -12.33
#